data_AF-Q5N8M9-F1
#
_entry.id   AF-Q5N8M9-F1
#
_cell.length_a   1.000
_cell.length_b   1.000
_cell.length_c   1.000
_cell.angle_alpha   90.00
_cell.angle_beta   90.00
_cell.angle_gamma   90.00
#
_symmetry.space_group_name_H-M   'P 1'
#
loop_
_entity.id
_entity.type
_entity.pdbx_description
1 polymer ?
#
loop_
_entity_poly.entity_id
_entity_poly.type
_entity_poly.pdbx_seq_one_letter_code
_entity_poly.pdbx_strand_id
1 'polypeptide(L)'
;MATARKAPRMVAIWAVVVVVVAADLFGAAVARSASARHAVGKKQREFDYFALALQWPGTICASTRHCCAINGCCRSEPLQTFTIHGLWPDYDDGTWPACCRHTSFDMDKILPLKPTLEKYWPSLYCSSSSTCFSGKGPFWAHESEKHGTCSSPVVKDELEYFTTALDLYFKYNVTEMLASGGIHVSNGKQYALTDVIDAIKCAFGASPQIVCKKGSVEELRLCFDKDLKPLDCLTTTATNENVSKKKYCPRYITLPTYDPIVHANSTREIITVESEVYGYLYTS
;
A
#
# COMPACT_ATOMS: atom_id res chain seq x y z
N MET A 1 19.00 -18.45 -61.41
CA MET A 1 17.93 -19.46 -61.68
C MET A 1 16.71 -18.99 -60.92
N ALA A 2 15.85 -18.18 -61.57
CA ALA A 2 14.56 -18.59 -62.17
C ALA A 2 13.55 -19.06 -61.09
N THR A 3 12.34 -18.50 -60.91
CA THR A 3 11.52 -17.65 -61.79
C THR A 3 10.29 -17.12 -61.03
N ALA A 4 9.88 -15.88 -61.38
CA ALA A 4 8.52 -15.33 -61.59
C ALA A 4 7.45 -15.46 -60.48
N ARG A 5 6.95 -14.36 -59.87
CA ARG A 5 6.06 -13.26 -60.37
C ARG A 5 4.63 -13.70 -60.73
N LYS A 6 3.62 -13.13 -60.05
CA LYS A 6 2.70 -12.09 -60.59
C LYS A 6 1.56 -11.72 -59.61
N ALA A 7 1.38 -10.42 -59.42
CA ALA A 7 0.14 -9.73 -59.02
C ALA A 7 -0.26 -8.79 -60.19
N PRO A 8 -1.21 -7.84 -60.05
CA PRO A 8 -2.63 -7.87 -59.66
C PRO A 8 -3.51 -7.32 -60.82
N ARG A 9 -4.85 -7.19 -60.64
CA ARG A 9 -5.67 -6.20 -61.37
C ARG A 9 -7.09 -6.03 -60.79
N MET A 10 -7.45 -4.77 -60.54
CA MET A 10 -8.78 -4.29 -60.13
C MET A 10 -9.75 -4.20 -61.31
N VAL A 11 -11.06 -4.41 -61.06
CA VAL A 11 -12.17 -3.71 -61.76
C VAL A 11 -13.37 -3.62 -60.81
N ALA A 12 -13.90 -2.40 -60.64
CA ALA A 12 -15.16 -2.08 -59.98
C ALA A 12 -16.23 -1.78 -61.04
N ILE A 13 -17.46 -2.31 -60.94
CA ILE A 13 -18.65 -1.80 -61.66
C ILE A 13 -19.91 -1.99 -60.81
N TRP A 14 -20.73 -0.94 -60.87
CA TRP A 14 -21.99 -0.57 -60.23
C TRP A 14 -23.21 -1.46 -60.55
N ALA A 15 -24.26 -1.42 -59.71
CA ALA A 15 -25.61 -0.91 -60.06
C ALA A 15 -26.77 -1.38 -59.14
N VAL A 16 -27.51 -0.38 -58.61
CA VAL A 16 -28.99 -0.27 -58.52
C VAL A 16 -29.79 -1.03 -57.45
N VAL A 17 -30.07 -0.27 -56.37
CA VAL A 17 -31.36 0.03 -55.70
C VAL A 17 -32.59 -0.85 -55.98
N VAL A 18 -33.15 -1.43 -54.91
CA VAL A 18 -34.61 -1.60 -54.73
C VAL A 18 -34.98 -1.24 -53.29
N VAL A 19 -35.86 -0.24 -53.15
CA VAL A 19 -36.53 0.18 -51.92
C VAL A 19 -37.81 -0.63 -51.78
N VAL A 20 -38.04 -1.25 -50.62
CA VAL A 20 -39.38 -1.70 -50.20
C VAL A 20 -39.61 -1.24 -48.77
N VAL A 21 -40.68 -0.46 -48.61
CA VAL A 21 -41.21 0.11 -47.37
C VAL A 21 -42.28 -0.84 -46.80
N ALA A 22 -42.20 -1.16 -45.50
CA ALA A 22 -43.32 -1.57 -44.65
C ALA A 22 -42.87 -1.33 -43.20
N ALA A 23 -43.32 -0.26 -42.52
CA ALA A 23 -44.62 -0.09 -41.87
C ALA A 23 -44.84 -1.07 -40.70
N ASP A 24 -44.72 -0.49 -39.50
CA ASP A 24 -45.41 -0.80 -38.25
C ASP A 24 -45.21 -2.17 -37.60
N LEU A 25 -44.69 -2.17 -36.36
CA LEU A 25 -45.44 -2.64 -35.19
C LEU A 25 -44.68 -2.38 -33.88
N PHE A 26 -45.38 -1.68 -33.01
CA PHE A 26 -45.14 -1.40 -31.60
C PHE A 26 -44.54 -2.58 -30.81
N GLY A 27 -43.35 -2.38 -30.26
CA GLY A 27 -42.74 -3.25 -29.27
C GLY A 27 -42.14 -2.43 -28.14
N ALA A 28 -42.97 -2.07 -27.16
CA ALA A 28 -42.53 -1.41 -25.93
C ALA A 28 -41.68 -2.38 -25.10
N ALA A 29 -40.37 -2.38 -25.32
CA ALA A 29 -39.41 -3.01 -24.42
C ALA A 29 -39.18 -2.07 -23.24
N VAL A 30 -40.05 -2.15 -22.23
CA VAL A 30 -39.77 -1.61 -20.89
C VAL A 30 -38.66 -2.48 -20.30
N ALA A 31 -37.41 -2.14 -20.59
CA ALA A 31 -36.27 -2.64 -19.84
C ALA A 31 -36.41 -2.12 -18.42
N ARG A 32 -36.91 -2.98 -17.53
CA ARG A 32 -36.93 -2.76 -16.09
C ARG A 32 -35.49 -2.43 -15.67
N SER A 33 -35.25 -1.15 -15.42
CA SER A 33 -34.11 -0.70 -14.64
C SER A 33 -34.28 -1.34 -13.27
N ALA A 34 -33.65 -2.51 -13.07
CA ALA A 34 -33.38 -3.04 -11.75
C ALA A 34 -32.44 -2.02 -11.11
N SER A 35 -33.04 -1.02 -10.46
CA SER A 35 -32.38 -0.16 -9.51
C SER A 35 -31.60 -1.07 -8.58
N ALA A 36 -30.27 -1.06 -8.74
CA ALA A 36 -29.35 -1.55 -7.74
C ALA A 36 -29.59 -0.70 -6.50
N ARG A 37 -30.59 -1.09 -5.72
CA ARG A 37 -30.74 -0.72 -4.32
C ARG A 37 -29.48 -1.26 -3.65
N HIS A 38 -28.45 -0.43 -3.64
CA HIS A 38 -27.32 -0.59 -2.73
C HIS A 38 -27.93 -0.83 -1.36
N ALA A 39 -27.55 -1.95 -0.74
CA ALA A 39 -28.00 -2.32 0.58
C ALA A 39 -27.46 -1.31 1.61
N VAL A 40 -28.10 -0.16 1.70
CA VAL A 40 -27.99 0.77 2.83
C VAL A 40 -28.63 0.05 4.01
N GLY A 41 -27.81 -0.51 4.90
CA GLY A 41 -28.30 -0.98 6.21
C GLY A 41 -27.85 -2.35 6.72
N LYS A 42 -26.99 -3.12 6.03
CA LYS A 42 -26.33 -4.24 6.73
C LYS A 42 -25.24 -3.65 7.64
N LYS A 43 -25.46 -3.73 8.96
CA LYS A 43 -24.43 -3.44 9.96
C LYS A 43 -23.24 -4.33 9.65
N GLN A 44 -22.12 -3.71 9.29
CA GLN A 44 -20.89 -4.44 9.02
C GLN A 44 -20.47 -5.18 10.30
N ARG A 45 -20.04 -6.44 10.15
CA ARG A 45 -19.47 -7.22 11.25
C ARG A 45 -18.27 -6.45 11.82
N GLU A 46 -18.16 -6.41 13.15
CA GLU A 46 -16.97 -5.86 13.80
C GLU A 46 -15.78 -6.78 13.56
N PHE A 47 -14.60 -6.21 13.28
CA PHE A 47 -13.36 -6.95 13.08
C PHE A 47 -13.00 -7.82 14.30
N ASP A 48 -12.10 -8.77 14.16
CA ASP A 48 -11.69 -9.68 15.25
C ASP A 48 -10.42 -9.19 15.94
N TYR A 49 -9.40 -8.79 15.17
CA TYR A 49 -8.09 -8.32 15.64
C TYR A 49 -7.51 -7.20 14.75
N PHE A 50 -6.45 -6.54 15.20
CA PHE A 50 -5.64 -5.63 14.38
C PHE A 50 -4.36 -6.30 13.91
N ALA A 51 -3.99 -6.11 12.65
CA ALA A 51 -2.65 -6.37 12.12
C ALA A 51 -1.92 -5.04 11.87
N LEU A 52 -0.85 -4.77 12.62
CA LEU A 52 0.11 -3.72 12.27
C LEU A 52 1.04 -4.27 11.19
N ALA A 53 0.79 -3.90 9.95
CA ALA A 53 1.60 -4.27 8.80
C ALA A 53 2.79 -3.31 8.66
N LEU A 54 3.99 -3.89 8.65
CA LEU A 54 5.25 -3.18 8.51
C LEU A 54 5.95 -3.64 7.24
N GLN A 55 6.36 -2.70 6.42
CA GLN A 55 7.03 -2.97 5.15
C GLN A 55 8.54 -2.77 5.29
N TRP A 56 9.32 -3.62 4.63
CA TRP A 56 10.79 -3.53 4.61
C TRP A 56 11.26 -2.73 3.38
N PRO A 57 11.79 -1.50 3.55
CA PRO A 57 12.18 -0.66 2.42
C PRO A 57 13.24 -1.30 1.54
N GLY A 58 14.20 -2.05 2.09
CA GLY A 58 15.24 -2.72 1.30
C GLY A 58 14.70 -3.61 0.18
N THR A 59 13.65 -4.38 0.45
CA THR A 59 13.04 -5.26 -0.57
C THR A 59 12.16 -4.49 -1.53
N ILE A 60 11.42 -3.48 -1.06
CA ILE A 60 10.50 -2.70 -1.90
C ILE A 60 11.29 -1.78 -2.84
N CYS A 61 12.23 -1.02 -2.28
CA CYS A 61 13.03 -0.03 -2.97
C CYS A 61 14.06 -0.64 -3.94
N ALA A 62 14.44 -1.92 -3.79
CA ALA A 62 15.33 -2.61 -4.74
C ALA A 62 14.82 -2.58 -6.20
N SER A 63 13.50 -2.41 -6.40
CA SER A 63 12.88 -2.29 -7.72
C SER A 63 12.52 -0.87 -8.14
N THR A 64 12.77 0.13 -7.28
CA THR A 64 12.52 1.53 -7.60
C THR A 64 13.46 1.98 -8.70
N ARG A 65 12.91 2.57 -9.77
CA ARG A 65 13.65 3.08 -10.94
C ARG A 65 13.48 4.58 -11.17
N HIS A 66 12.43 5.16 -10.58
CA HIS A 66 12.07 6.56 -10.72
C HIS A 66 11.75 7.14 -9.37
N CYS A 67 12.12 8.40 -9.18
CA CYS A 67 11.94 9.13 -7.94
C CYS A 67 10.95 10.28 -8.09
N CYS A 68 10.34 10.64 -6.97
CA CYS A 68 9.41 11.76 -6.82
C CYS A 68 9.49 12.24 -5.36
N ALA A 69 8.93 13.41 -5.07
CA ALA A 69 9.08 14.07 -3.76
C ALA A 69 8.59 13.21 -2.57
N ILE A 70 7.55 12.40 -2.77
CA ILE A 70 6.92 11.62 -1.69
C ILE A 70 7.52 10.21 -1.49
N ASN A 71 8.42 9.77 -2.37
CA ASN A 71 8.92 8.40 -2.35
C ASN A 71 10.08 8.25 -1.35
N GLY A 72 9.83 7.51 -0.26
CA GLY A 72 10.80 7.20 0.79
C GLY A 72 12.05 6.46 0.30
N CYS A 73 11.99 5.76 -0.83
CA CYS A 73 13.15 5.13 -1.47
C CYS A 73 14.19 6.12 -2.02
N CYS A 74 13.82 7.40 -2.16
CA CYS A 74 14.63 8.42 -2.83
C CYS A 74 15.18 9.48 -1.87
N ARG A 75 15.17 9.17 -0.57
CA ARG A 75 15.81 9.99 0.47
C ARG A 75 17.33 9.97 0.29
N SER A 76 17.99 11.02 0.76
CA SER A 76 19.45 11.09 0.79
C SER A 76 20.06 9.94 1.59
N GLU A 77 19.43 9.60 2.72
CA GLU A 77 19.80 8.46 3.56
C GLU A 77 18.80 7.31 3.37
N PRO A 78 19.29 6.06 3.15
CA PRO A 78 18.40 4.92 3.02
C PRO A 78 17.66 4.64 4.34
N LEU A 79 16.42 4.18 4.22
CA LEU A 79 15.63 3.71 5.35
C LEU A 79 16.21 2.37 5.84
N GLN A 80 16.75 2.38 7.05
CA GLN A 80 17.37 1.20 7.68
C GLN A 80 16.47 0.50 8.70
N THR A 81 15.20 0.93 8.79
CA THR A 81 14.20 0.37 9.71
C THR A 81 12.96 -0.07 8.94
N PHE A 82 12.20 -1.00 9.51
CA PHE A 82 10.84 -1.25 9.05
C PHE A 82 10.04 0.05 9.11
N THR A 83 9.15 0.24 8.14
CA THR A 83 8.23 1.39 8.08
C THR A 83 6.80 0.89 8.13
N ILE A 84 5.87 1.74 8.57
CA ILE A 84 4.46 1.37 8.63
C ILE A 84 3.91 1.26 7.21
N HIS A 85 3.19 0.17 6.94
CA HIS A 85 2.30 0.02 5.79
C HIS A 85 0.89 0.45 6.22
N GLY A 86 0.36 -0.17 7.29
CA GLY A 86 -0.90 0.21 7.88
C GLY A 86 -1.28 -0.55 9.14
N LEU A 87 -2.38 -0.14 9.76
CA LEU A 87 -3.01 -0.82 10.89
C LEU A 87 -4.36 -1.34 10.42
N TRP A 88 -4.51 -2.65 10.32
CA TRP A 88 -5.64 -3.25 9.62
C TRP A 88 -6.54 -4.02 10.57
N PRO A 89 -7.81 -3.61 10.72
CA PRO A 89 -8.83 -4.47 11.29
C PRO A 89 -9.05 -5.68 10.37
N ASP A 90 -8.88 -6.90 10.89
CA ASP A 90 -8.99 -8.16 10.15
C ASP A 90 -9.95 -9.13 10.86
N TYR A 91 -10.41 -10.17 10.15
CA TYR A 91 -11.20 -11.26 10.71
C TYR A 91 -10.39 -12.55 10.87
N ASP A 92 -10.85 -13.42 11.77
CA ASP A 92 -10.22 -14.71 12.06
C ASP A 92 -10.29 -15.70 10.89
N ASP A 93 -11.20 -15.49 9.93
CA ASP A 93 -11.30 -16.30 8.72
C ASP A 93 -10.27 -15.93 7.64
N GLY A 94 -9.46 -14.89 7.89
CA GLY A 94 -8.45 -14.37 6.97
C GLY A 94 -8.98 -13.37 5.93
N THR A 95 -10.27 -13.03 5.99
CA THR A 95 -10.85 -11.88 5.28
C THR A 95 -10.79 -10.62 6.14
N TRP A 96 -11.18 -9.47 5.58
CA TRP A 96 -11.12 -8.20 6.31
C TRP A 96 -12.25 -7.23 5.92
N PRO A 97 -12.71 -6.39 6.86
CA PRO A 97 -13.56 -5.25 6.55
C PRO A 97 -12.80 -4.19 5.72
N ALA A 98 -13.50 -3.51 4.80
CA ALA A 98 -12.91 -2.40 4.04
C ALA A 98 -13.93 -1.30 3.75
N CYS A 99 -13.48 -0.04 3.70
CA CYS A 99 -14.29 1.14 3.35
C CYS A 99 -15.58 1.26 4.17
N CYS A 100 -15.50 1.06 5.49
CA CYS A 100 -16.64 0.88 6.39
C CYS A 100 -17.49 2.14 6.60
N ARG A 101 -16.91 3.32 6.35
CA ARG A 101 -17.60 4.60 6.48
C ARG A 101 -17.34 5.45 5.24
N HIS A 102 -18.39 6.10 4.74
CA HIS A 102 -18.27 7.06 3.66
C HIS A 102 -17.73 8.41 4.18
N THR A 103 -16.44 8.44 4.52
CA THR A 103 -15.72 9.65 4.92
C THR A 103 -14.48 9.85 4.08
N SER A 104 -14.18 11.11 3.78
CA SER A 104 -12.94 11.52 3.12
C SER A 104 -11.86 11.79 4.16
N PHE A 105 -10.63 11.41 3.82
CA PHE A 105 -9.44 11.75 4.57
C PHE A 105 -9.24 13.26 4.72
N ASP A 106 -8.80 13.72 5.89
CA ASP A 106 -8.60 15.12 6.21
C ASP A 106 -7.19 15.37 6.79
N MET A 107 -6.29 15.90 5.95
CA MET A 107 -4.88 16.14 6.32
C MET A 107 -4.75 17.07 7.55
N ASP A 108 -5.69 17.99 7.77
CA ASP A 108 -5.62 18.95 8.87
C ASP A 108 -5.73 18.26 10.24
N LYS A 109 -6.47 17.13 10.31
CA LYS A 109 -6.61 16.35 11.55
C LYS A 109 -5.31 15.70 12.01
N ILE A 110 -4.39 15.45 11.09
CA ILE A 110 -3.14 14.74 11.36
C ILE A 110 -1.91 15.62 11.12
N LEU A 111 -2.12 16.91 10.83
CA LEU A 111 -1.04 17.86 10.60
C LEU A 111 0.02 17.85 11.72
N PRO A 112 -0.33 17.74 13.03
CA PRO A 112 0.66 17.61 14.10
C PRO A 112 1.54 16.35 14.01
N LEU A 113 1.04 15.27 13.41
CA LEU A 113 1.75 14.00 13.25
C LEU A 113 2.57 13.94 11.95
N LYS A 114 2.39 14.89 11.03
CA LYS A 114 2.96 14.86 9.68
C LYS A 114 4.48 14.58 9.65
N PRO A 115 5.34 15.24 10.45
CA PRO A 115 6.78 14.95 10.43
C PRO A 115 7.10 13.49 10.81
N THR A 116 6.38 12.94 11.78
CA THR A 116 6.52 11.55 12.23
C THR A 116 6.02 10.58 11.17
N LEU A 117 4.87 10.86 10.55
CA LEU A 117 4.30 10.05 9.47
C LEU A 117 5.19 10.06 8.23
N GLU A 118 5.76 11.21 7.85
CA GLU A 118 6.75 11.27 6.79
C GLU A 118 7.92 10.36 7.11
N LYS A 119 8.46 10.42 8.33
CA LYS A 119 9.63 9.60 8.70
C LYS A 119 9.33 8.09 8.72
N TYR A 120 8.29 7.67 9.42
CA TYR A 120 8.06 6.26 9.80
C TYR A 120 6.93 5.57 9.02
N TRP A 121 6.09 6.33 8.32
CA TRP A 121 5.02 5.81 7.45
C TRP A 121 5.09 6.43 6.04
N PRO A 122 6.26 6.45 5.37
CA PRO A 122 6.38 7.00 4.03
C PRO A 122 5.62 6.18 2.99
N SER A 123 5.21 6.84 1.89
CA SER A 123 4.98 6.11 0.65
C SER A 123 6.32 5.63 0.10
N LEU A 124 6.40 4.39 -0.36
CA LEU A 124 7.57 3.86 -1.10
C LEU A 124 7.33 3.86 -2.62
N TYR A 125 6.24 4.50 -3.07
CA TYR A 125 5.82 4.56 -4.46
C TYR A 125 5.48 6.00 -4.86
N CYS A 126 5.61 6.30 -6.15
CA CYS A 126 5.33 7.63 -6.70
C CYS A 126 3.89 7.87 -7.14
N SER A 127 3.13 6.81 -7.38
CA SER A 127 1.73 6.94 -7.77
C SER A 127 0.86 7.33 -6.59
N SER A 128 -0.11 8.22 -6.81
CA SER A 128 -1.20 8.44 -5.84
C SER A 128 -1.96 7.13 -5.60
N SER A 129 -2.26 6.87 -4.33
CA SER A 129 -2.99 5.67 -3.93
C SER A 129 -4.48 5.84 -4.26
N SER A 130 -5.13 4.77 -4.73
CA SER A 130 -6.60 4.73 -4.80
C SER A 130 -7.18 4.78 -3.41
N THR A 131 -8.13 5.66 -3.16
CA THR A 131 -8.87 5.66 -1.90
C THR A 131 -10.22 4.96 -2.09
N CYS A 132 -11.06 4.95 -1.06
CA CYS A 132 -12.41 4.40 -1.21
C CYS A 132 -13.22 5.27 -2.18
N PHE A 133 -14.30 4.72 -2.73
CA PHE A 133 -15.26 5.48 -3.56
C PHE A 133 -14.63 6.17 -4.79
N SER A 134 -13.64 5.50 -5.42
CA SER A 134 -12.96 5.95 -6.65
C SER A 134 -12.11 7.22 -6.49
N GLY A 135 -11.75 7.59 -5.26
CA GLY A 135 -10.85 8.71 -5.00
C GLY A 135 -9.37 8.39 -5.24
N LYS A 136 -8.55 9.44 -5.18
CA LYS A 136 -7.08 9.38 -5.24
C LYS A 136 -6.50 10.31 -4.20
N GLY A 137 -5.44 9.90 -3.52
CA GLY A 137 -4.83 10.69 -2.46
C GLY A 137 -3.43 10.22 -2.07
N PRO A 138 -2.85 10.83 -1.03
CA PRO A 138 -1.62 10.34 -0.42
C PRO A 138 -1.84 8.93 0.15
N PHE A 139 -0.75 8.21 0.40
CA PHE A 139 -0.80 6.86 0.94
C PHE A 139 -1.59 6.77 2.25
N TRP A 140 -1.48 7.77 3.12
CA TRP A 140 -2.27 7.85 4.36
C TRP A 140 -3.78 7.93 4.13
N ALA A 141 -4.23 8.60 3.06
CA ALA A 141 -5.66 8.64 2.71
C ALA A 141 -6.18 7.24 2.34
N HIS A 142 -5.37 6.43 1.65
CA HIS A 142 -5.72 5.04 1.36
C HIS A 142 -5.89 4.23 2.65
N GLU A 143 -4.92 4.29 3.54
CA GLU A 143 -4.93 3.51 4.79
C GLU A 143 -6.06 3.95 5.72
N SER A 144 -6.27 5.27 5.89
CA SER A 144 -7.37 5.81 6.72
C SER A 144 -8.74 5.42 6.16
N GLU A 145 -9.00 5.66 4.87
CA GLU A 145 -10.33 5.41 4.31
C GLU A 145 -10.65 3.92 4.21
N LYS A 146 -9.68 3.11 3.79
CA LYS A 146 -9.91 1.68 3.54
C LYS A 146 -9.90 0.85 4.82
N HIS A 147 -8.97 1.12 5.74
CA HIS A 147 -8.75 0.32 6.94
C HIS A 147 -9.13 1.08 8.22
N GLY A 148 -8.69 2.34 8.34
CA GLY A 148 -9.00 3.18 9.51
C GLY A 148 -10.50 3.31 9.80
N THR A 149 -11.33 3.51 8.77
CA THR A 149 -12.80 3.59 8.93
C THR A 149 -13.44 2.34 9.52
N CYS A 150 -12.74 1.20 9.49
CA CYS A 150 -13.19 -0.09 10.00
C CYS A 150 -12.72 -0.40 11.42
N SER A 151 -11.97 0.52 12.05
CA SER A 151 -11.32 0.31 13.34
C SER A 151 -12.24 0.61 14.54
N SER A 152 -13.42 1.20 14.29
CA SER A 152 -14.43 1.48 15.30
C SER A 152 -15.08 0.17 15.79
N PRO A 153 -15.38 0.02 17.10
CA PRO A 153 -15.38 1.07 18.12
C PRO A 153 -14.05 1.27 18.87
N VAL A 154 -13.02 0.45 18.60
CA VAL A 154 -11.74 0.49 19.33
C VAL A 154 -10.97 1.78 19.03
N VAL A 155 -10.87 2.14 17.75
CA VAL A 155 -10.28 3.39 17.25
C VAL A 155 -11.34 4.11 16.43
N LYS A 156 -11.71 5.33 16.84
CA LYS A 156 -12.97 5.96 16.44
C LYS A 156 -12.82 7.00 15.34
N ASP A 157 -11.68 7.67 15.29
CA ASP A 157 -11.42 8.74 14.34
C ASP A 157 -10.04 8.66 13.70
N GLU A 158 -9.81 9.57 12.76
CA GLU A 158 -8.61 9.61 11.94
C GLU A 158 -7.36 9.91 12.77
N LEU A 159 -7.42 10.88 13.69
CA LEU A 159 -6.27 11.21 14.53
C LEU A 159 -5.94 10.05 15.47
N GLU A 160 -6.95 9.43 16.07
CA GLU A 160 -6.78 8.25 16.91
C GLU A 160 -6.19 7.06 16.12
N TYR A 161 -6.57 6.89 14.85
CA TYR A 161 -6.02 5.84 13.98
C TYR A 161 -4.53 5.99 13.73
N PHE A 162 -4.09 7.19 13.32
CA PHE A 162 -2.66 7.42 13.09
C PHE A 162 -1.87 7.42 14.39
N THR A 163 -2.41 7.96 15.49
CA THR A 163 -1.76 7.95 16.80
C THR A 163 -1.59 6.52 17.31
N THR A 164 -2.64 5.69 17.26
CA THR A 164 -2.59 4.29 17.70
C THR A 164 -1.56 3.49 16.90
N ALA A 165 -1.55 3.62 15.58
CA ALA A 165 -0.58 2.93 14.74
C ALA A 165 0.87 3.35 15.04
N LEU A 166 1.12 4.65 15.27
CA LEU A 166 2.43 5.15 15.66
C LEU A 166 2.83 4.65 17.06
N ASP A 167 1.92 4.66 18.03
CA ASP A 167 2.17 4.18 19.40
C ASP A 167 2.54 2.69 19.40
N LEU A 168 1.82 1.86 18.65
CA LEU A 168 2.15 0.45 18.48
C LEU A 168 3.50 0.25 17.78
N TYR A 169 3.78 1.02 16.73
CA TYR A 169 5.04 0.96 16.00
C TYR A 169 6.25 1.28 16.89
N PHE A 170 6.17 2.33 17.70
CA PHE A 170 7.26 2.71 18.59
C PHE A 170 7.38 1.78 19.81
N LYS A 171 6.26 1.31 20.35
CA LYS A 171 6.25 0.37 21.48
C LYS A 171 6.84 -0.98 21.09
N TYR A 172 6.57 -1.45 19.87
CA TYR A 172 6.99 -2.76 19.38
C TYR A 172 7.91 -2.63 18.16
N ASN A 173 9.09 -2.04 18.37
CA ASN A 173 10.06 -1.82 17.30
C ASN A 173 10.66 -3.13 16.78
N VAL A 174 10.09 -3.64 15.69
CA VAL A 174 10.49 -4.89 15.03
C VAL A 174 11.97 -4.88 14.61
N THR A 175 12.52 -3.73 14.22
CA THR A 175 13.94 -3.66 13.82
C THR A 175 14.85 -3.95 15.00
N GLU A 176 14.52 -3.43 16.19
CA GLU A 176 15.25 -3.69 17.43
C GLU A 176 15.03 -5.12 17.94
N MET A 177 13.81 -5.64 17.84
CA MET A 177 13.51 -7.04 18.20
C MET A 177 14.37 -8.01 17.38
N LEU A 178 14.45 -7.81 16.06
CA LEU A 178 15.32 -8.63 15.19
C LEU A 178 16.79 -8.49 15.57
N ALA A 179 17.26 -7.26 15.80
CA ALA A 179 18.64 -6.99 16.19
C ALA A 179 18.99 -7.68 17.53
N SER A 180 18.06 -7.71 18.49
CA SER A 180 18.25 -8.41 19.78
C SER A 180 18.39 -9.93 19.62
N GLY A 181 17.80 -10.50 18.57
CA GLY A 181 17.97 -11.90 18.15
C GLY A 181 19.17 -12.15 17.22
N GLY A 182 20.04 -11.16 17.01
CA GLY A 182 21.21 -11.27 16.12
C GLY A 182 20.88 -11.19 14.62
N ILE A 183 19.67 -10.76 14.27
CA ILE A 183 19.21 -10.60 12.89
C ILE A 183 19.35 -9.15 12.48
N HIS A 184 20.34 -8.87 11.64
CA HIS A 184 20.65 -7.54 11.15
C HIS A 184 20.41 -7.42 9.65
N VAL A 185 19.99 -6.23 9.25
CA VAL A 185 19.92 -5.81 7.85
C VAL A 185 21.29 -5.99 7.21
N SER A 186 21.34 -6.74 6.11
CA SER A 186 22.58 -7.04 5.41
C SER A 186 22.33 -7.59 4.02
N ASN A 187 23.20 -7.22 3.07
CA ASN A 187 23.16 -7.79 1.73
C ASN A 187 23.73 -9.21 1.74
N GLY A 188 22.98 -10.15 1.17
CA GLY A 188 23.42 -11.53 0.94
C GLY A 188 23.36 -12.48 2.14
N LYS A 189 23.35 -11.98 3.38
CA LYS A 189 23.19 -12.85 4.56
C LYS A 189 21.77 -13.43 4.61
N GLN A 190 21.71 -14.73 4.85
CA GLN A 190 20.46 -15.47 4.98
C GLN A 190 20.20 -15.83 6.45
N TYR A 191 18.94 -15.84 6.82
CA TYR A 191 18.45 -16.24 8.14
C TYR A 191 17.42 -17.35 7.96
N ALA A 192 17.40 -18.35 8.84
CA ALA A 192 16.29 -19.30 8.82
C ALA A 192 15.00 -18.56 9.17
N LEU A 193 13.92 -18.84 8.45
CA LEU A 193 12.61 -18.20 8.72
C LEU A 193 12.16 -18.44 10.17
N THR A 194 12.46 -19.62 10.72
CA THR A 194 12.17 -19.97 12.12
C THR A 194 12.89 -19.06 13.09
N ASP A 195 14.18 -18.77 12.86
CA ASP A 195 14.96 -17.90 13.76
C ASP A 195 14.39 -16.47 13.77
N VAL A 196 13.90 -15.99 12.63
CA VAL A 196 13.25 -14.67 12.52
C VAL A 196 11.92 -14.65 13.29
N ILE A 197 11.11 -15.69 13.15
CA ILE A 197 9.85 -15.84 13.89
C ILE A 197 10.12 -15.92 15.40
N ASP A 198 11.10 -16.73 15.80
CA ASP A 198 11.44 -16.96 17.21
C ASP A 198 12.01 -15.71 17.88
N ALA A 199 12.85 -14.94 17.18
CA ALA A 199 13.37 -13.67 17.68
C ALA A 199 12.24 -12.66 17.99
N ILE A 200 11.28 -12.51 17.06
CA ILE A 200 10.12 -11.66 17.29
C ILE A 200 9.24 -12.21 18.39
N LYS A 201 8.93 -13.51 18.37
CA LYS A 201 8.07 -14.16 19.37
C LYS A 201 8.64 -14.01 20.78
N CYS A 202 9.95 -14.13 20.93
CA CYS A 202 10.63 -13.94 22.22
C CYS A 202 10.49 -12.51 22.75
N ALA A 203 10.60 -11.49 21.89
CA ALA A 203 10.54 -10.09 22.30
C ALA A 203 9.11 -9.52 22.38
N PHE A 204 8.23 -9.94 21.49
CA PHE A 204 6.84 -9.46 21.36
C PHE A 204 5.85 -10.25 22.22
N GLY A 205 6.16 -11.52 22.52
CA GLY A 205 5.29 -12.45 23.23
C GLY A 205 4.30 -13.21 22.33
N ALA A 206 4.31 -12.96 21.02
CA ALA A 206 3.44 -13.61 20.05
C ALA A 206 4.11 -13.76 18.67
N SER A 207 3.60 -14.70 17.87
CA SER A 207 4.16 -15.07 16.57
C SER A 207 3.73 -14.07 15.48
N PRO A 208 4.67 -13.50 14.71
CA PRO A 208 4.35 -12.58 13.62
C PRO A 208 3.89 -13.32 12.35
N GLN A 209 3.31 -12.58 11.41
CA GLN A 209 3.17 -13.02 10.02
C GLN A 209 4.30 -12.42 9.17
N ILE A 210 4.97 -13.23 8.33
CA ILE A 210 6.05 -12.76 7.44
C ILE A 210 5.67 -13.04 5.98
N VAL A 211 5.80 -12.03 5.13
CA VAL A 211 5.57 -12.09 3.69
C VAL A 211 6.87 -11.79 2.97
N CYS A 212 7.21 -12.63 1.99
CA CYS A 212 8.45 -12.50 1.24
C CYS A 212 8.20 -12.25 -0.25
N LYS A 213 9.13 -11.52 -0.87
CA LYS A 213 9.23 -11.32 -2.31
C LYS A 213 10.58 -11.82 -2.77
N LYS A 214 10.56 -12.87 -3.61
CA LYS A 214 11.78 -13.50 -4.17
C LYS A 214 12.81 -13.90 -3.08
N GLY A 215 12.34 -14.36 -1.93
CA GLY A 215 13.19 -14.80 -0.82
C GLY A 215 13.63 -13.69 0.15
N SER A 216 13.30 -12.43 -0.12
CA SER A 216 13.56 -11.32 0.82
C SER A 216 12.28 -10.94 1.56
N VAL A 217 12.39 -10.55 2.83
CA VAL A 217 11.26 -10.05 3.62
C VAL A 217 10.72 -8.79 2.94
N GLU A 218 9.45 -8.79 2.56
CA GLU A 218 8.76 -7.62 2.00
C GLU A 218 7.91 -6.94 3.07
N GLU A 219 7.22 -7.72 3.88
CA GLU A 219 6.32 -7.25 4.92
C GLU A 219 6.34 -8.20 6.13
N LEU A 220 6.20 -7.62 7.31
CA LEU A 220 6.06 -8.31 8.60
C LEU A 220 4.87 -7.71 9.33
N ARG A 221 4.02 -8.56 9.92
CA ARG A 221 2.83 -8.11 10.66
C ARG A 221 2.89 -8.56 12.09
N LEU A 222 2.57 -7.65 13.00
CA LEU A 222 2.28 -7.91 14.41
C LEU A 222 0.78 -7.85 14.62
N CYS A 223 0.22 -8.80 15.35
CA CYS A 223 -1.22 -8.87 15.57
C CYS A 223 -1.59 -8.52 17.01
N PHE A 224 -2.72 -7.86 17.18
CA PHE A 224 -3.21 -7.34 18.45
C PHE A 224 -4.68 -7.65 18.65
N ASP A 225 -5.08 -7.99 19.88
CA ASP A 225 -6.50 -8.07 20.22
C ASP A 225 -7.14 -6.66 20.22
N LYS A 226 -8.43 -6.60 20.52
CA LYS A 226 -9.16 -5.33 20.65
C LYS A 226 -8.74 -4.48 21.85
N ASP A 227 -7.99 -5.03 22.79
CA ASP A 227 -7.34 -4.30 23.89
C ASP A 227 -5.92 -3.82 23.52
N LEU A 228 -5.51 -4.00 22.25
CA LEU A 228 -4.18 -3.68 21.73
C LEU A 228 -3.04 -4.47 22.40
N LYS A 229 -3.33 -5.69 22.88
CA LYS A 229 -2.33 -6.61 23.44
C LYS A 229 -1.83 -7.57 22.36
N PRO A 230 -0.53 -7.94 22.37
CA PRO A 230 0.03 -8.91 21.44
C PRO A 230 -0.77 -10.23 21.37
N LEU A 231 -1.04 -10.72 20.17
CA LEU A 231 -1.58 -12.05 19.91
C LEU A 231 -0.90 -12.71 18.71
N ASP A 232 -0.96 -14.05 18.64
CA ASP A 232 -0.41 -14.80 17.52
C ASP A 232 -1.15 -14.45 16.23
N CYS A 233 -0.45 -13.93 15.22
CA CYS A 233 -1.05 -13.75 13.91
C CYS A 233 -1.47 -15.11 13.33
N LEU A 234 -2.66 -15.16 12.73
CA LEU A 234 -3.12 -16.36 12.06
C LEU A 234 -2.23 -16.67 10.85
N THR A 235 -1.59 -17.83 10.85
CA THR A 235 -0.83 -18.30 9.68
C THR A 235 -1.80 -18.53 8.52
N THR A 236 -1.56 -17.86 7.40
CA THR A 236 -2.36 -17.96 6.17
C THR A 236 -2.41 -19.37 5.58
N THR A 237 -1.59 -20.29 6.10
CA THR A 237 -1.60 -21.71 5.76
C THR A 237 -2.83 -22.45 6.28
N ALA A 238 -3.62 -21.88 7.20
CA ALA A 238 -4.79 -22.56 7.77
C ALA A 238 -6.10 -22.35 6.99
N THR A 239 -6.22 -21.33 6.13
CA THR A 239 -7.55 -21.00 5.53
C THR A 239 -7.56 -20.64 4.05
N ASN A 240 -6.43 -20.57 3.32
CA ASN A 240 -6.46 -20.19 1.91
C ASN A 240 -5.44 -20.94 1.03
N GLU A 241 -5.91 -21.92 0.27
CA GLU A 241 -5.17 -22.55 -0.85
C GLU A 241 -4.81 -21.55 -1.98
N ASN A 242 -5.26 -20.30 -1.89
CA ASN A 242 -5.06 -19.25 -2.91
C ASN A 242 -3.96 -18.24 -2.58
N VAL A 243 -3.12 -18.46 -1.56
CA VAL A 243 -1.92 -17.63 -1.39
C VAL A 243 -0.98 -17.91 -2.55
N SER A 244 -0.87 -16.95 -3.46
CA SER A 244 0.05 -17.02 -4.60
C SER A 244 1.43 -17.45 -4.10
N LYS A 245 1.98 -18.54 -4.66
CA LYS A 245 3.34 -19.03 -4.36
C LYS A 245 4.41 -17.92 -4.40
N LYS A 246 4.12 -16.79 -5.05
CA LYS A 246 4.97 -15.59 -5.14
C LYS A 246 5.18 -14.86 -3.81
N LYS A 247 4.29 -15.00 -2.82
CA LYS A 247 4.36 -14.30 -1.52
C LYS A 247 4.83 -15.17 -0.36
N TYR A 248 5.16 -16.44 -0.64
CA TYR A 248 5.64 -17.39 0.36
C TYR A 248 7.12 -17.13 0.72
N CYS A 249 7.45 -17.26 2.00
CA CYS A 249 8.82 -17.20 2.48
C CYS A 249 9.51 -18.58 2.38
N PRO A 250 10.64 -18.71 1.66
CA PRO A 250 11.43 -19.94 1.70
C PRO A 250 12.01 -20.21 3.09
N ARG A 251 12.60 -21.40 3.27
CA ARG A 251 13.25 -21.80 4.54
C ARG A 251 14.30 -20.80 5.02
N TYR A 252 15.00 -20.15 4.09
CA TYR A 252 15.99 -19.12 4.36
C TYR A 252 15.63 -17.84 3.65
N ILE A 253 15.59 -16.74 4.40
CA ILE A 253 15.16 -15.42 3.93
C ILE A 253 16.27 -14.39 4.09
N THR A 254 16.16 -13.27 3.36
CA THR A 254 17.09 -12.14 3.44
C THR A 254 16.40 -10.84 3.86
N LEU A 255 17.17 -9.95 4.48
CA LEU A 255 16.80 -8.58 4.84
C LEU A 255 17.79 -7.61 4.15
N PRO A 256 17.65 -7.40 2.84
CA PRO A 256 18.63 -6.64 2.05
C PRO A 256 18.60 -5.15 2.40
N THR A 257 19.70 -4.44 2.17
CA THR A 257 19.67 -2.96 2.08
C THR A 257 19.21 -2.55 0.68
N TYR A 258 19.11 -1.24 0.44
CA TYR A 258 18.99 -0.68 -0.89
C TYR A 258 19.88 0.57 -1.01
N ASP A 259 20.38 0.83 -2.22
CA ASP A 259 21.06 2.08 -2.52
C ASP A 259 20.00 3.08 -3.01
N PRO A 260 19.83 4.24 -2.35
CA PRO A 260 18.84 5.22 -2.78
C PRO A 260 19.24 5.77 -4.15
N ILE A 261 18.25 5.92 -5.03
CA ILE A 261 18.43 6.71 -6.24
C ILE A 261 18.42 8.17 -5.76
N VAL A 262 19.60 8.73 -5.54
CA VAL A 262 19.71 10.16 -5.20
C VAL A 262 19.18 10.95 -6.38
N HIS A 263 18.16 11.77 -6.15
CA HIS A 263 17.71 12.77 -7.12
C HIS A 263 18.90 13.67 -7.46
N ALA A 264 19.51 13.45 -8.63
CA ALA A 264 20.61 14.27 -9.14
C ALA A 264 20.22 15.75 -9.40
N ASN A 265 18.95 16.13 -9.14
CA ASN A 265 18.43 17.48 -9.33
C ASN A 265 18.16 18.27 -8.04
N SER A 266 18.51 17.77 -6.85
CA SER A 266 18.26 18.52 -5.60
C SER A 266 19.35 19.53 -5.21
N THR A 267 20.43 19.69 -5.99
CA THR A 267 21.59 20.53 -5.61
C THR A 267 21.94 21.63 -6.62
N ARG A 268 20.99 22.09 -7.46
CA ARG A 268 21.27 23.14 -8.46
C ARG A 268 20.33 24.34 -8.54
N GLU A 269 19.47 24.59 -7.55
CA GLU A 269 18.65 25.82 -7.48
C GLU A 269 18.70 26.58 -6.14
N ILE A 270 19.68 26.29 -5.25
CA ILE A 270 19.93 27.10 -4.04
C ILE A 270 21.27 27.82 -4.15
N ILE A 271 21.46 28.58 -5.24
CA ILE A 271 22.47 29.64 -5.37
C ILE A 271 21.91 30.63 -6.39
N THR A 272 21.08 31.59 -5.98
CA THR A 272 20.88 32.93 -6.62
C THR A 272 19.70 33.76 -6.07
N VAL A 273 18.88 33.26 -5.13
CA VAL A 273 17.84 34.09 -4.49
C VAL A 273 18.19 34.36 -3.02
N GLU A 274 19.39 34.89 -2.78
CA GLU A 274 19.80 35.34 -1.45
C GLU A 274 20.38 36.77 -1.45
N SER A 275 20.23 37.52 -2.56
CA SER A 275 20.72 38.90 -2.67
C SER A 275 19.68 39.98 -2.94
N GLU A 276 18.37 39.67 -3.09
CA GLU A 276 17.38 40.70 -3.47
C GLU A 276 16.25 40.97 -2.46
N VAL A 277 16.15 40.25 -1.34
CA VAL A 277 15.08 40.49 -0.35
C VAL A 277 15.54 41.27 0.90
N TYR A 278 16.85 41.47 1.11
CA TYR A 278 17.37 42.28 2.22
C TYR A 278 17.44 43.80 1.95
N GLY A 279 16.86 44.28 0.84
CA GLY A 279 17.03 45.66 0.36
C GLY A 279 15.95 46.67 0.74
N TYR A 280 14.84 46.28 1.38
CA TYR A 280 13.75 47.21 1.64
C TYR A 280 13.34 47.24 3.12
N LEU A 281 13.59 48.41 3.71
CA LEU A 281 12.87 49.01 4.83
C LEU A 281 13.38 48.67 6.23
N TYR A 282 14.58 49.16 6.53
CA TYR A 282 14.87 49.89 7.76
C TYR A 282 15.18 51.34 7.38
N THR A 283 14.20 52.24 7.45
CA THR A 283 14.38 53.68 7.68
C THR A 283 13.04 54.28 8.13
N SER A 284 13.07 54.97 9.28
CA SER A 284 11.99 55.67 10.01
C SER A 284 11.18 54.82 10.99
#